data_AF-A0A958GGZ3-F1
#
_entry.id   AF-A0A958GGZ3-F1
#
_cell.length_a   1.000
_cell.length_b   1.000
_cell.length_c   1.000
_cell.angle_alpha   90.00
_cell.angle_beta   90.00
_cell.angle_gamma   90.00
#
_symmetry.space_group_name_H-M   'P 1'
#
loop_
_entity.id
_entity.type
_entity.pdbx_description
1 polymer ?
#
loop_
_entity_poly.entity_id
_entity_poly.type
_entity_poly.pdbx_seq_one_letter_code
_entity_poly.pdbx_strand_id
1 'polypeptide(L)'
;QLVSKEKVEILGLNINQHIPDGLSASECIKEILNLGGLAVINWAPGKWLFKRRQIIKRLLKDFDTNLALGDTTLRPKLFPEPSLMSRHIADSKPVIRGSDPLPCPGEERLIGSYCIKHKFENPKDINRLKIELVDFLCKESHSAKALGKRSSLAQVYWRLKRYYS
;
A
#
# COMPACT_ATOMS: atom_id res chain seq x y z
N GLN A 1 3.65 8.35 5.17
CA GLN A 1 2.45 8.37 4.30
C GLN A 1 2.27 9.79 3.80
N LEU A 2 1.85 9.95 2.55
CA LEU A 2 1.67 11.23 1.87
C LEU A 2 0.30 11.26 1.18
N VAL A 3 -0.28 12.45 1.03
CA VAL A 3 -1.50 12.66 0.25
C VAL A 3 -1.19 13.66 -0.86
N SER A 4 -1.29 13.22 -2.11
CA SER A 4 -1.00 14.08 -3.26
C SER A 4 -2.08 15.14 -3.51
N LYS A 5 -1.81 16.12 -4.39
CA LYS A 5 -2.80 17.09 -4.89
C LYS A 5 -4.08 16.44 -5.42
N GLU A 6 -3.96 15.28 -6.05
CA GLU A 6 -5.07 14.49 -6.59
C GLU A 6 -5.83 13.69 -5.51
N LYS A 7 -5.45 13.85 -4.24
CA LYS A 7 -5.95 13.10 -3.08
C LYS A 7 -5.69 11.60 -3.20
N VAL A 8 -4.54 11.23 -3.79
CA VAL A 8 -4.04 9.85 -3.82
C VAL A 8 -3.13 9.65 -2.62
N GLU A 9 -3.41 8.62 -1.82
CA GLU A 9 -2.58 8.22 -0.69
C GLU A 9 -1.43 7.35 -1.18
N ILE A 10 -0.21 7.78 -0.87
CA ILE A 10 1.03 7.11 -1.28
C ILE A 10 1.86 6.84 -0.03
N LEU A 11 2.32 5.60 0.14
CA LEU A 11 3.33 5.24 1.12
C LEU A 11 4.70 5.21 0.44
N GLY A 12 5.69 5.84 1.05
CA GLY A 12 7.10 5.61 0.76
C GLY A 12 7.66 4.63 1.76
N LEU A 13 8.02 3.43 1.32
CA LEU A 13 8.69 2.43 2.13
C LEU A 13 10.21 2.56 1.99
N ASN A 14 10.94 2.20 3.03
CA ASN A 14 12.40 2.26 3.09
C ASN A 14 13.01 3.66 2.91
N ILE A 15 12.26 4.70 3.28
CA ILE A 15 12.74 6.09 3.34
C ILE A 15 12.49 6.66 4.74
N ASN A 16 13.33 7.59 5.18
CA ASN A 16 13.16 8.33 6.42
C ASN A 16 13.10 9.84 6.22
N GLN A 17 13.30 10.31 4.98
CA GLN A 17 13.27 11.70 4.61
C GLN A 17 11.82 12.19 4.48
N HIS A 18 11.61 13.43 4.88
CA HIS A 18 10.34 14.12 4.68
C HIS A 18 10.20 14.53 3.21
N ILE A 19 9.12 14.11 2.57
CA ILE A 19 8.74 14.57 1.24
C ILE A 19 7.76 15.73 1.41
N PRO A 20 8.00 16.91 0.79
CA PRO A 20 7.13 18.06 0.93
C PRO A 20 5.66 17.78 0.56
N ASP A 21 4.75 18.44 1.26
CA ASP A 21 3.33 18.43 0.92
C ASP A 21 3.05 19.20 -0.38
N GLY A 22 1.86 18.97 -0.95
CA GLY A 22 1.39 19.71 -2.12
C GLY A 22 2.01 19.25 -3.44
N LEU A 23 2.73 18.14 -3.46
CA LEU A 23 3.20 17.51 -4.69
C LEU A 23 2.07 16.76 -5.42
N SER A 24 2.19 16.62 -6.75
CA SER A 24 1.37 15.71 -7.53
C SER A 24 1.72 14.25 -7.21
N ALA A 25 0.82 13.32 -7.54
CA ALA A 25 1.05 11.90 -7.27
C ALA A 25 2.32 11.38 -7.98
N SER A 26 2.58 11.86 -9.21
CA SER A 26 3.78 11.50 -9.96
C SER A 26 5.06 12.04 -9.30
N GLU A 27 5.03 13.28 -8.83
CA GLU A 27 6.16 13.88 -8.10
C GLU A 27 6.42 13.14 -6.79
N CYS A 28 5.38 12.84 -5.99
CA CYS A 28 5.54 12.02 -4.79
C CYS A 28 6.23 10.68 -5.08
N ILE A 29 5.82 9.97 -6.13
CA ILE A 29 6.41 8.69 -6.51
C ILE A 29 7.88 8.89 -6.92
N LYS A 30 8.19 9.89 -7.75
CA LYS A 30 9.57 10.19 -8.16
C LYS A 30 10.47 10.49 -6.97
N GLU A 31 10.00 11.30 -6.01
CA GLU A 31 10.77 11.61 -4.80
C GLU A 31 11.04 10.36 -3.97
N ILE A 32 10.04 9.49 -3.77
CA ILE A 32 10.24 8.21 -3.07
C ILE A 32 11.31 7.36 -3.77
N LEU A 33 11.24 7.25 -5.10
CA LEU A 33 12.19 6.46 -5.89
C LEU A 33 13.60 7.06 -5.88
N ASN A 34 13.72 8.38 -5.97
CA ASN A 34 15.00 9.10 -5.90
C ASN A 34 15.71 8.89 -4.55
N LEU A 35 14.93 8.70 -3.48
CA LEU A 35 15.42 8.39 -2.14
C LEU A 35 15.75 6.90 -1.93
N GLY A 36 15.62 6.06 -2.97
CA GLY A 36 15.85 4.61 -2.89
C GLY A 36 14.71 3.84 -2.21
N GLY A 37 13.53 4.45 -2.12
CA GLY A 37 12.33 3.85 -1.54
C GLY A 37 11.47 3.08 -2.54
N LEU A 38 10.48 2.37 -2.00
CA LEU A 38 9.39 1.77 -2.77
C LEU A 38 8.12 2.59 -2.59
N ALA A 39 7.55 3.09 -3.68
CA ALA A 39 6.27 3.78 -3.66
C ALA A 39 5.11 2.78 -3.70
N VAL A 40 4.09 3.02 -2.87
CA VAL A 40 2.92 2.15 -2.74
C VAL A 40 1.64 2.99 -2.77
N ILE A 41 0.72 2.70 -3.68
CA ILE A 41 -0.62 3.32 -3.66
C ILE A 41 -1.55 2.46 -2.82
N ASN A 42 -1.99 2.98 -1.67
CA ASN A 42 -2.92 2.25 -0.82
C ASN A 42 -4.32 2.21 -1.43
N TRP A 43 -4.93 1.03 -1.35
CA TRP A 43 -6.33 0.87 -1.66
C TRP A 43 -7.19 1.48 -0.55
N ALA A 44 -8.20 2.24 -0.94
CA ALA A 44 -9.21 2.76 -0.03
C ALA A 44 -10.61 2.71 -0.68
N PRO A 45 -11.68 2.45 0.10
CA PRO A 45 -13.04 2.40 -0.40
C PRO A 45 -13.42 3.69 -1.14
N GLY A 46 -14.00 3.56 -2.34
CA GLY A 46 -14.43 4.70 -3.16
C GLY A 46 -13.32 5.54 -3.79
N LYS A 47 -12.06 5.46 -3.32
CA LYS A 47 -10.95 6.29 -3.83
C LYS A 47 -10.39 5.80 -5.18
N TRP A 48 -10.68 4.57 -5.58
CA TRP A 48 -10.25 3.99 -6.86
C TRP A 48 -11.36 3.99 -7.93
N LEU A 49 -12.43 4.76 -7.71
CA LEU A 49 -13.53 4.93 -8.67
C LEU A 49 -13.37 6.22 -9.49
N PHE A 50 -14.07 6.27 -10.63
CA PHE A 50 -14.17 7.47 -11.49
C PHE A 50 -12.82 8.07 -11.91
N LYS A 51 -12.65 9.39 -11.79
CA LYS A 51 -11.48 10.15 -12.25
C LYS A 51 -10.17 9.65 -11.62
N ARG A 52 -10.20 9.28 -10.33
CA ARG A 52 -9.02 8.76 -9.62
C ARG A 52 -8.54 7.42 -10.18
N ARG A 53 -9.46 6.58 -10.67
CA ARG A 53 -9.09 5.33 -11.35
C ARG A 53 -8.19 5.58 -12.56
N GLN A 54 -8.46 6.64 -13.34
CA GLN A 54 -7.67 6.97 -14.52
C GLN A 54 -6.28 7.50 -14.14
N ILE A 55 -6.20 8.28 -13.06
CA ILE A 55 -4.93 8.75 -12.51
C ILE A 55 -4.09 7.54 -12.07
N ILE A 56 -4.64 6.64 -11.25
CA ILE A 56 -3.93 5.44 -10.80
C ILE A 56 -3.51 4.57 -11.98
N LYS A 57 -4.38 4.35 -12.97
CA LYS A 57 -4.02 3.62 -14.21
C LYS A 57 -2.82 4.23 -14.92
N ARG A 58 -2.79 5.56 -15.04
CA ARG A 58 -1.67 6.27 -15.66
C ARG A 58 -0.39 6.11 -14.84
N LEU A 59 -0.46 6.28 -13.52
CA LEU A 59 0.70 6.08 -12.65
C LEU A 59 1.25 4.65 -12.75
N LEU A 60 0.39 3.63 -12.72
CA LEU A 60 0.78 2.24 -12.88
C LEU A 60 1.41 1.94 -14.25
N LYS A 61 1.05 2.71 -15.29
CA LYS A 61 1.68 2.62 -16.61
C LYS A 61 3.03 3.34 -16.64
N ASP A 62 3.10 4.53 -16.07
CA ASP A 62 4.27 5.42 -16.14
C ASP A 62 5.42 4.92 -15.26
N PHE A 63 5.13 4.22 -14.15
CA PHE A 63 6.12 3.73 -13.19
C PHE A 63 6.30 2.20 -13.19
N ASP A 64 5.41 1.47 -13.86
CA ASP A 64 5.47 0.02 -14.07
C ASP A 64 5.80 -0.80 -12.80
N THR A 65 6.96 -1.47 -12.74
CA THR A 65 7.41 -2.31 -11.62
C THR A 65 7.94 -1.51 -10.42
N ASN A 66 8.18 -0.20 -10.58
CA ASN A 66 8.64 0.69 -9.51
C ASN A 66 7.49 1.23 -8.64
N LEU A 67 6.26 0.77 -8.86
CA LEU A 67 5.08 1.22 -8.13
C LEU A 67 4.26 0.02 -7.69
N ALA A 68 4.12 -0.15 -6.37
CA ALA A 68 3.33 -1.20 -5.78
C ALA A 68 1.90 -0.74 -5.46
N LEU A 69 0.99 -1.70 -5.31
CA LEU A 69 -0.34 -1.48 -4.77
C LEU A 69 -0.45 -2.00 -3.33
N GLY A 70 -1.11 -1.24 -2.46
CA GLY A 70 -1.38 -1.62 -1.07
C GLY A 70 -2.79 -2.21 -0.92
N ASP A 71 -2.88 -3.44 -0.41
CA ASP A 71 -4.13 -4.07 0.03
C ASP A 71 -4.24 -4.02 1.56
N THR A 72 -5.38 -3.56 2.06
CA THR A 72 -5.53 -3.20 3.47
C THR A 72 -6.73 -3.86 4.14
N THR A 73 -6.82 -3.76 5.47
CA THR A 73 -8.00 -4.23 6.21
C THR A 73 -9.26 -3.44 5.88
N LEU A 74 -9.13 -2.24 5.28
CA LEU A 74 -10.26 -1.45 4.82
C LEU A 74 -10.96 -2.10 3.62
N ARG A 75 -10.31 -3.01 2.89
CA ARG A 75 -10.99 -3.82 1.87
C ARG A 75 -11.79 -4.93 2.58
N PRO A 76 -13.13 -4.90 2.53
CA PRO A 76 -13.94 -5.87 3.25
C PRO A 76 -13.67 -7.31 2.80
N LYS A 77 -13.78 -8.27 3.71
CA LYS A 77 -13.50 -9.71 3.44
C LYS A 77 -14.22 -10.26 2.20
N LEU A 78 -15.47 -9.86 1.97
CA LEU A 78 -16.31 -10.35 0.87
C LEU A 78 -16.19 -9.50 -0.40
N PHE A 79 -15.39 -8.44 -0.39
CA PHE A 79 -15.22 -7.64 -1.59
C PHE A 79 -14.24 -8.34 -2.54
N PRO A 80 -14.58 -8.45 -3.83
CA PRO A 80 -13.64 -8.97 -4.81
C PRO A 80 -12.40 -8.10 -4.81
N GLU A 81 -11.32 -8.67 -5.33
CA GLU A 81 -10.14 -7.88 -5.54
C GLU A 81 -10.39 -6.80 -6.61
N PRO A 82 -9.97 -5.54 -6.36
CA PRO A 82 -10.19 -4.46 -7.32
C PRO A 82 -9.52 -4.78 -8.65
N SER A 83 -10.20 -4.53 -9.77
CA SER A 83 -9.71 -4.90 -11.11
C SER A 83 -8.28 -4.44 -11.43
N LEU A 84 -7.86 -3.28 -10.90
CA LEU A 84 -6.51 -2.76 -11.09
C LEU A 84 -5.48 -3.58 -10.31
N MET A 85 -5.81 -3.97 -9.09
CA MET A 85 -4.97 -4.82 -8.26
C MET A 85 -4.87 -6.22 -8.87
N SER A 86 -5.99 -6.81 -9.29
CA SER A 86 -5.97 -8.15 -9.92
C SER A 86 -5.18 -8.19 -11.21
N ARG A 87 -5.27 -7.14 -12.04
CA ARG A 87 -4.42 -7.02 -13.23
C ARG A 87 -2.95 -6.85 -12.85
N HIS A 88 -2.64 -6.04 -11.85
CA HIS A 88 -1.27 -5.83 -11.38
C HIS A 88 -0.65 -7.13 -10.86
N ILE A 89 -1.41 -7.95 -10.12
CA ILE A 89 -0.98 -9.29 -9.69
C ILE A 89 -0.80 -10.23 -10.89
N ALA A 90 -1.73 -10.23 -11.85
CA ALA A 90 -1.62 -11.06 -13.05
C ALA A 90 -0.38 -10.71 -13.89
N ASP A 91 0.02 -9.43 -13.88
CA ASP A 91 1.25 -8.95 -14.52
C ASP A 91 2.51 -9.18 -13.65
N SER A 92 2.42 -9.95 -12.56
CA SER A 92 3.51 -10.24 -11.59
C SER A 92 4.14 -8.99 -10.96
N LYS A 93 3.36 -7.91 -10.81
CA LYS A 93 3.81 -6.63 -10.24
C LYS A 93 3.48 -6.52 -8.76
N PRO A 94 4.28 -5.76 -7.98
CA PRO A 94 4.25 -5.83 -6.52
C PRO A 94 2.92 -5.42 -5.89
N VAL A 95 2.42 -6.26 -4.98
CA VAL A 95 1.24 -5.97 -4.15
C VAL A 95 1.56 -6.24 -2.68
N ILE A 96 1.51 -5.18 -1.89
CA ILE A 96 1.83 -5.22 -0.46
C ILE A 96 0.53 -5.35 0.32
N ARG A 97 0.52 -6.23 1.31
CA ARG A 97 -0.67 -6.47 2.14
C ARG A 97 -0.34 -6.12 3.58
N GLY A 98 -1.14 -5.25 4.18
CA GLY A 98 -0.88 -4.72 5.52
C GLY A 98 -2.14 -4.27 6.23
N SER A 99 -2.10 -4.23 7.56
CA SER A 99 -3.26 -3.85 8.36
C SER A 99 -3.76 -2.44 8.07
N ASP A 100 -2.82 -1.50 7.87
CA ASP A 100 -3.02 -0.08 7.64
C ASP A 100 -4.13 0.52 8.55
N PRO A 101 -3.92 0.52 9.88
CA PRO A 101 -4.89 1.07 10.82
C PRO A 101 -5.12 2.56 10.56
N LEU A 102 -6.37 3.02 10.72
CA LEU A 102 -6.68 4.45 10.68
C LEU A 102 -6.11 5.15 11.93
N PRO A 103 -5.77 6.45 11.86
CA PRO A 103 -5.22 7.19 12.99
C PRO A 103 -6.33 7.62 13.95
N CYS A 104 -7.10 6.67 14.49
CA CYS A 104 -8.14 6.93 15.47
C CYS A 104 -8.17 5.84 16.57
N PRO A 105 -8.66 6.18 17.78
CA PRO A 105 -8.62 5.25 18.90
C PRO A 105 -9.32 3.91 18.62
N GLY A 106 -8.67 2.82 19.05
CA GLY A 106 -9.13 1.45 18.93
C GLY A 106 -8.60 0.71 17.69
N GLU A 107 -8.02 1.41 16.72
CA GLU A 107 -7.37 0.83 15.54
C GLU A 107 -6.06 0.13 15.85
N GLU A 108 -5.44 0.40 17.01
CA GLU A 108 -4.21 -0.25 17.48
C GLU A 108 -4.37 -1.77 17.55
N ARG A 109 -5.60 -2.25 17.79
CA ARG A 109 -5.96 -3.68 17.82
C ARG A 109 -5.85 -4.37 16.45
N LEU A 110 -5.77 -3.62 15.36
CA LEU A 110 -5.65 -4.17 14.01
C LEU A 110 -4.20 -4.28 13.54
N ILE A 111 -3.24 -3.71 14.28
CA ILE A 111 -1.83 -3.79 13.92
C ILE A 111 -1.42 -5.27 13.78
N GLY A 112 -0.96 -5.65 12.59
CA GLY A 112 -0.53 -7.02 12.28
C GLY A 112 -1.66 -8.03 12.05
N SER A 113 -2.93 -7.63 12.07
CA SER A 113 -4.06 -8.55 11.83
C SER A 113 -4.19 -9.00 10.37
N TYR A 114 -3.50 -8.31 9.45
CA TYR A 114 -3.47 -8.61 8.03
C TYR A 114 -2.08 -8.27 7.48
N CYS A 115 -1.39 -9.23 6.88
CA CYS A 115 0.01 -9.08 6.47
C CYS A 115 0.43 -10.07 5.38
N ILE A 116 1.64 -9.90 4.86
CA ILE A 116 2.43 -10.96 4.22
C ILE A 116 3.57 -11.37 5.15
N LYS A 117 4.04 -12.61 5.02
CA LYS A 117 5.17 -13.13 5.79
C LYS A 117 6.32 -13.47 4.84
N HIS A 118 7.50 -13.02 5.22
CA HIS A 118 8.77 -13.39 4.60
C HIS A 118 9.74 -13.85 5.70
N LYS A 119 10.62 -14.79 5.39
CA LYS A 119 11.64 -15.29 6.32
C LYS A 119 13.00 -14.85 5.78
N PHE A 120 13.67 -14.00 6.55
CA PHE A 120 15.02 -13.54 6.25
C PHE A 120 16.06 -14.58 6.67
N GLU A 121 17.11 -14.74 5.89
CA GLU A 121 18.18 -15.71 6.18
C GLU A 121 19.12 -15.25 7.30
N ASN A 122 19.41 -13.94 7.40
CA ASN A 122 20.35 -13.40 8.39
C ASN A 122 19.89 -12.04 8.96
N PRO A 123 19.09 -12.02 10.03
CA PRO A 123 18.45 -10.81 10.53
C PRO A 123 19.34 -9.87 11.36
N LYS A 124 20.65 -10.15 11.49
CA LYS A 124 21.54 -9.34 12.36
C LYS A 124 22.11 -8.10 11.67
N ASP A 125 22.12 -8.07 10.33
CA ASP A 125 22.57 -6.92 9.55
C ASP A 125 21.36 -6.12 9.04
N ILE A 126 21.14 -4.94 9.65
CA ILE A 126 20.01 -4.07 9.33
C ILE A 126 20.07 -3.57 7.88
N ASN A 127 21.26 -3.30 7.35
CA ASN A 127 21.40 -2.78 5.98
C ASN A 127 21.06 -3.88 4.97
N ARG A 128 21.54 -5.10 5.22
CA ARG A 128 21.16 -6.27 4.42
C ARG A 128 19.67 -6.55 4.50
N LEU A 129 19.07 -6.47 5.69
CA LEU A 129 17.62 -6.65 5.89
C LEU A 129 16.79 -5.64 5.08
N LYS A 130 17.20 -4.37 5.03
CA LYS A 130 16.51 -3.35 4.22
C LYS A 130 16.54 -3.70 2.74
N ILE A 131 17.69 -4.11 2.23
CA ILE A 131 17.86 -4.53 0.83
C ILE A 131 17.00 -5.75 0.53
N GLU A 132 17.10 -6.80 1.35
CA GLU A 132 16.33 -8.04 1.21
C GLU A 132 14.81 -7.79 1.29
N LEU A 133 14.38 -6.88 2.18
CA LEU A 133 12.98 -6.49 2.29
C LEU A 133 12.49 -5.78 1.01
N VAL A 134 13.23 -4.81 0.49
CA VAL A 134 12.86 -4.12 -0.76
C VAL A 134 12.83 -5.11 -1.92
N ASP A 135 13.83 -5.98 -2.03
CA ASP A 135 13.89 -7.00 -3.08
C ASP A 135 12.70 -7.95 -3.02
N PHE A 136 12.36 -8.48 -1.83
CA PHE A 136 11.17 -9.29 -1.63
C PHE A 136 9.89 -8.52 -1.99
N LEU A 137 9.77 -7.27 -1.53
CA LEU A 137 8.58 -6.46 -1.80
C LEU A 137 8.40 -6.18 -3.29
N CYS A 138 9.48 -5.93 -4.03
CA CYS A 138 9.43 -5.66 -5.46
C CYS A 138 9.21 -6.92 -6.30
N LYS A 139 9.86 -8.04 -5.95
CA LYS A 139 9.93 -9.23 -6.82
C LYS A 139 8.91 -10.30 -6.46
N GLU A 140 8.55 -10.44 -5.19
CA GLU A 140 7.83 -11.63 -4.71
C GLU A 140 6.54 -11.32 -3.94
N SER A 141 6.31 -10.07 -3.54
CA SER A 141 5.11 -9.71 -2.75
C SER A 141 3.78 -10.04 -3.44
N HIS A 142 3.76 -10.04 -4.78
CA HIS A 142 2.57 -10.35 -5.57
C HIS A 142 2.08 -11.78 -5.35
N SER A 143 3.01 -12.75 -5.25
CA SER A 143 2.76 -14.17 -5.03
C SER A 143 2.69 -14.54 -3.55
N ALA A 144 3.17 -13.66 -2.66
CA ALA A 144 3.13 -13.88 -1.23
C ALA A 144 1.69 -14.06 -0.71
N LYS A 145 1.46 -15.19 -0.04
CA LYS A 145 0.15 -15.49 0.55
C LYS A 145 -0.17 -14.50 1.67
N ALA A 146 -1.34 -13.85 1.55
CA ALA A 146 -1.87 -13.03 2.63
C ALA A 146 -2.15 -13.88 3.87
N LEU A 147 -1.74 -13.38 5.03
CA LEU A 147 -2.03 -13.94 6.34
C LEU A 147 -2.97 -13.03 7.12
N GLY A 148 -3.68 -13.62 8.08
CA GLY A 148 -4.63 -12.90 8.92
C GLY A 148 -5.99 -12.70 8.25
N LYS A 149 -6.74 -11.69 8.71
CA LYS A 149 -8.12 -11.43 8.30
C LYS A 149 -8.33 -9.95 7.97
N ARG A 150 -8.99 -9.69 6.85
CA ARG A 150 -9.54 -8.36 6.55
C ARG A 150 -10.78 -8.10 7.39
N SER A 151 -11.16 -6.82 7.54
CA SER A 151 -12.36 -6.44 8.28
C SER A 151 -13.65 -6.88 7.57
N SER A 152 -14.71 -7.10 8.34
CA SER A 152 -16.07 -7.25 7.80
C SER A 152 -16.60 -5.92 7.29
N LEU A 153 -17.70 -5.95 6.51
CA LEU A 153 -18.36 -4.73 6.03
C LEU A 153 -18.79 -3.80 7.18
N ALA A 154 -19.41 -4.37 8.21
CA ALA A 154 -19.83 -3.62 9.40
C ALA A 154 -18.62 -2.99 10.11
N GLN A 155 -17.53 -3.74 10.26
CA GLN A 155 -16.30 -3.21 10.85
C GLN A 155 -15.75 -2.04 10.02
N VAL A 156 -15.63 -2.17 8.70
CA VAL A 156 -15.15 -1.08 7.83
C VAL A 156 -16.05 0.16 7.97
N TYR A 157 -17.37 -0.01 7.96
CA TYR A 157 -18.32 1.10 8.12
C TYR A 157 -18.10 1.86 9.44
N TRP A 158 -18.06 1.15 10.57
CA TRP A 158 -17.89 1.77 11.89
C TRP A 158 -16.52 2.44 12.05
N ARG A 159 -15.47 1.83 11.48
CA ARG A 159 -14.11 2.39 11.46
C ARG A 159 -14.06 3.72 10.69
N LEU A 160 -14.64 3.74 9.49
CA LEU A 160 -14.73 4.97 8.69
C LEU A 160 -15.60 6.02 9.36
N LYS A 161 -16.74 5.64 9.95
CA LYS A 161 -17.61 6.57 10.68
C LYS A 161 -16.85 7.25 11.81
N ARG A 162 -16.11 6.49 12.63
CA ARG A 162 -15.30 7.04 13.73
C ARG A 162 -14.18 7.97 13.22
N TYR A 163 -13.57 7.63 12.09
CA TYR A 163 -12.49 8.45 11.53
C TYR A 163 -12.97 9.80 10.96
N TYR A 164 -14.21 9.86 10.46
CA TYR A 164 -14.80 11.09 9.91
C TYR A 164 -15.76 11.82 10.87
N SER A 165 -15.97 11.30 12.09
CA SER A 165 -16.76 11.97 13.14
C SER A 165 -15.85 12.86 13.96
#